data_AF-A0A366WSF1-F1
#
_entry.id   AF-A0A366WSF1-F1
#
_cell.length_a   1.000
_cell.length_b   1.000
_cell.length_c   1.000
_cell.angle_alpha   90.00
_cell.angle_beta   90.00
_cell.angle_gamma   90.00
#
_symmetry.space_group_name_H-M   'P 1'
#
loop_
_entity.id
_entity.type
_entity.pdbx_description
1 polymer ?
#
loop_
_entity_poly.entity_id
_entity_poly.type
_entity_poly.pdbx_seq_one_letter_code
_entity_poly.pdbx_strand_id
1 'polypeptide(L)'
;MSFIRPEARAELWRWREVLAGIGLALLGLSWISGPGGLLGGIGWVVVVIASVVVVVGVQRARFRTGSGGPGIVLVDERQITYYGPLTGGVIATENLEKLTLDPTAKPAHWILDQHGQPPLHIPITAEGADDLFDVFSTLPGLQTQRMLAELTGTGGLPVVIWERNTIERPPHMRLH
;
A
#
# COMPACT_ATOMS: atom_id res chain seq x y z
N MET A 1 -0.38 -24.77 14.15
CA MET A 1 0.69 -23.87 14.62
C MET A 1 1.78 -23.84 13.56
N SER A 2 1.80 -22.82 12.70
CA SER A 2 2.89 -22.62 11.73
C SER A 2 3.83 -21.56 12.30
N PHE A 3 5.11 -21.90 12.46
CA PHE A 3 6.14 -21.03 13.03
C PHE A 3 6.67 -19.97 12.04
N ILE A 4 6.00 -19.80 10.89
CA ILE A 4 6.36 -18.77 9.91
C ILE A 4 5.36 -17.62 10.05
N ARG A 5 5.85 -16.44 10.44
CA ARG A 5 5.07 -15.20 10.39
C ARG A 5 4.49 -15.05 8.98
N PRO A 6 3.18 -14.78 8.82
CA PRO A 6 2.54 -14.67 7.51
C PRO A 6 3.21 -13.60 6.62
N GLU A 7 3.78 -12.57 7.24
CA GLU A 7 4.60 -11.53 6.60
C GLU A 7 5.84 -12.12 5.89
N ALA A 8 6.58 -13.02 6.54
CA ALA A 8 7.77 -13.65 5.96
C ALA A 8 7.41 -14.57 4.78
N ARG A 9 6.23 -15.21 4.83
CA ARG A 9 5.73 -16.01 3.71
C ARG A 9 5.34 -15.14 2.53
N ALA A 10 4.70 -14.00 2.77
CA ALA A 10 4.35 -13.04 1.71
C ALA A 10 5.60 -12.51 1.01
N GLU A 11 6.65 -12.23 1.79
CA GLU A 11 7.94 -11.79 1.29
C GLU A 11 8.62 -12.88 0.43
N LEU A 12 8.69 -14.13 0.91
CA LEU A 12 9.24 -15.24 0.13
C LEU A 12 8.47 -15.50 -1.17
N TRP A 13 7.13 -15.38 -1.14
CA TRP A 13 6.31 -15.50 -2.34
C TRP A 13 6.48 -14.33 -3.31
N ARG A 14 6.82 -13.13 -2.81
CA ARG A 14 7.18 -11.96 -3.63
C ARG A 14 8.47 -12.21 -4.42
N TRP A 15 9.48 -12.80 -3.80
CA TRP A 15 10.78 -13.07 -4.43
C TRP A 15 10.87 -14.43 -5.12
N ARG A 16 9.76 -15.19 -5.23
CA ARG A 16 9.76 -16.55 -5.80
C ARG A 16 10.40 -16.62 -7.19
N GLU A 17 10.09 -15.66 -8.06
CA GLU A 17 10.64 -15.62 -9.43
C GLU A 17 12.16 -15.39 -9.41
N VAL A 18 12.65 -14.54 -8.51
CA VAL A 18 14.08 -14.28 -8.31
C VAL A 18 14.78 -15.51 -7.73
N LEU A 19 14.20 -16.16 -6.72
CA LEU A 19 14.74 -17.39 -6.13
C LEU A 19 14.80 -18.53 -7.15
N ALA A 20 13.75 -18.69 -7.97
CA ALA A 20 13.73 -19.68 -9.04
C ALA A 20 14.78 -19.36 -10.11
N GLY A 21 14.91 -18.10 -10.50
CA GLY A 21 15.94 -17.65 -11.45
C GLY A 21 17.37 -17.88 -10.94
N ILE A 22 17.64 -17.57 -9.67
CA ILE A 22 18.93 -17.85 -9.03
C ILE A 22 19.21 -19.36 -9.00
N GLY A 23 18.22 -20.18 -8.65
CA GLY A 23 18.36 -21.64 -8.68
C GLY A 23 18.69 -22.16 -10.09
N LEU A 24 18.02 -21.61 -11.10
CA LEU A 24 18.28 -21.95 -12.51
C LEU A 24 19.69 -21.52 -12.95
N ALA A 25 20.15 -20.35 -12.52
CA ALA A 25 21.49 -19.85 -12.81
C ALA A 25 22.58 -20.74 -12.18
N LEU A 26 22.39 -21.16 -10.92
CA LEU A 26 23.32 -22.08 -10.23
C LEU A 26 23.38 -23.45 -10.93
N LEU A 27 22.24 -23.94 -11.42
CA LEU A 27 22.16 -25.18 -12.19
C LEU A 27 22.90 -25.05 -13.53
N GLY A 28 22.69 -23.94 -14.26
CA GLY A 28 23.42 -23.65 -15.49
C GLY A 28 24.93 -23.54 -15.27
N LEU A 29 25.36 -22.86 -14.20
CA LEU A 29 26.78 -22.75 -13.81
C LEU A 29 27.40 -24.10 -13.47
N SER A 30 26.68 -24.97 -12.74
CA SER A 30 27.13 -26.33 -12.42
C SER A 30 27.42 -27.15 -13.69
N TRP A 31 26.58 -27.02 -14.71
CA TRP A 31 26.77 -27.70 -16.00
C TRP A 31 27.95 -27.15 -16.82
N ILE A 32 28.25 -25.86 -16.69
CA ILE A 32 29.43 -25.22 -17.30
C ILE A 32 30.71 -25.75 -16.65
N SER A 33 30.73 -25.93 -15.33
CA SER A 33 31.89 -26.42 -14.57
C SER A 33 32.06 -27.95 -14.57
N GLY A 34 31.10 -28.68 -15.14
CA GLY A 34 31.07 -30.14 -15.20
C GLY A 34 31.91 -30.74 -16.35
N PRO A 35 31.55 -31.93 -16.88
CA PRO A 35 32.39 -32.72 -17.79
C PRO A 35 32.67 -32.10 -19.17
N GLY A 36 32.18 -30.88 -19.46
CA GLY A 36 32.39 -30.18 -20.72
C GLY A 36 31.57 -30.73 -21.90
N GLY A 37 31.65 -30.06 -23.06
CA GLY A 37 30.95 -30.46 -24.29
C GLY A 37 29.55 -29.84 -24.46
N LEU A 38 28.61 -30.59 -25.07
CA LEU A 38 27.26 -30.12 -25.39
C LEU A 38 26.49 -29.62 -24.14
N LEU A 39 26.70 -30.28 -22.99
CA LEU A 39 26.11 -29.89 -21.71
C LEU A 39 26.57 -28.50 -21.24
N GLY A 40 27.82 -28.11 -21.51
CA GLY A 40 28.33 -26.78 -21.20
C GLY A 40 27.72 -25.68 -22.09
N GLY A 41 27.46 -26.00 -23.37
CA GLY A 41 26.74 -25.10 -24.28
C GLY A 41 25.30 -24.86 -23.83
N ILE A 42 24.60 -25.91 -23.39
CA ILE A 42 23.25 -25.80 -22.80
C ILE A 42 23.30 -24.98 -21.50
N GLY A 43 24.33 -25.18 -20.66
CA GLY A 43 24.54 -24.40 -19.43
C GLY A 43 24.56 -22.90 -19.67
N TRP A 44 25.25 -22.43 -20.71
CA TRP A 44 25.26 -21.01 -21.09
C TRP A 44 23.88 -20.47 -21.45
N VAL A 45 23.10 -21.21 -22.23
CA VAL A 45 21.72 -20.83 -22.59
C VAL A 45 20.85 -20.71 -21.33
N VAL A 46 20.97 -21.68 -20.42
CA VAL A 46 20.26 -21.68 -19.14
C VAL A 46 20.62 -20.48 -18.29
N VAL A 47 21.90 -20.12 -18.19
CA VAL A 47 22.36 -18.93 -17.44
C VAL A 47 21.78 -17.65 -18.03
N VAL A 48 21.75 -17.51 -19.36
CA VAL A 48 21.16 -16.32 -20.02
C VAL A 48 19.67 -16.20 -19.70
N ILE A 49 18.91 -17.30 -19.85
CA ILE A 49 17.47 -17.31 -19.53
C ILE A 49 17.24 -17.01 -18.05
N ALA A 50 18.01 -17.64 -17.16
CA ALA A 50 17.96 -17.40 -15.73
C ALA A 50 18.20 -15.92 -15.38
N SER A 51 19.18 -15.29 -16.04
CA SER A 51 19.50 -13.88 -15.85
C SER A 51 18.32 -12.98 -16.23
N VAL A 52 17.65 -13.26 -17.35
CA VAL A 52 16.44 -12.52 -17.76
C VAL A 52 15.33 -12.69 -16.73
N VAL A 53 15.09 -13.92 -16.25
CA VAL A 53 14.08 -14.20 -15.22
C VAL A 53 14.39 -13.45 -13.92
N VAL A 54 15.65 -13.41 -13.49
CA VAL A 54 16.08 -12.65 -12.31
C VAL A 54 15.83 -11.16 -12.51
N VAL A 55 16.22 -10.58 -13.65
CA VAL A 55 16.03 -9.14 -13.92
C VAL A 55 14.54 -8.77 -13.92
N VAL A 56 13.70 -9.53 -14.62
CA VAL A 56 12.24 -9.31 -14.66
C VAL A 56 11.63 -9.52 -13.27
N GLY A 57 12.04 -10.57 -12.55
CA GLY A 57 11.59 -10.84 -11.20
C GLY A 57 11.97 -9.73 -10.22
N VAL A 58 13.17 -9.15 -10.34
CA VAL A 58 13.62 -8.01 -9.52
C VAL A 58 12.81 -6.76 -9.86
N GLN A 59 12.60 -6.45 -11.14
CA GLN A 59 11.76 -5.32 -11.55
C GLN A 59 10.34 -5.48 -11.00
N ARG A 60 9.74 -6.66 -11.17
CA ARG A 60 8.38 -6.96 -10.72
C ARG A 60 8.25 -6.98 -9.20
N ALA A 61 9.23 -7.53 -8.49
CA ALA A 61 9.28 -7.49 -7.03
C ALA A 61 9.39 -6.05 -6.52
N ARG A 62 10.21 -5.21 -7.19
CA ARG A 62 10.33 -3.78 -6.88
C ARG A 62 9.05 -3.00 -7.11
N PHE A 63 8.33 -3.21 -8.22
CA PHE A 63 7.01 -2.60 -8.43
C PHE A 63 5.95 -3.08 -7.43
N ARG A 64 6.14 -4.24 -6.82
CA ARG A 64 5.23 -4.80 -5.81
C ARG A 64 5.59 -4.39 -4.37
N THR A 65 6.38 -3.31 -4.20
CA THR A 65 6.95 -2.91 -2.90
C THR A 65 6.21 -1.77 -2.20
N GLY A 66 5.31 -1.02 -2.83
CA GLY A 66 4.44 -0.07 -2.11
C GLY A 66 3.04 -0.63 -2.01
N SER A 67 2.45 -0.68 -0.81
CA SER A 67 1.01 -0.44 -0.58
C SER A 67 0.07 -0.72 -1.78
N GLY A 68 0.00 -1.99 -2.22
CA GLY A 68 -0.78 -2.39 -3.40
C GLY A 68 -2.26 -2.60 -3.10
N GLY A 69 -2.84 -1.76 -2.25
CA GLY A 69 -4.28 -1.68 -2.07
C GLY A 69 -4.97 -1.22 -3.35
N PRO A 70 -6.30 -1.33 -3.42
CA PRO A 70 -7.02 -0.85 -4.59
C PRO A 70 -6.81 0.66 -4.75
N GLY A 71 -6.27 1.07 -5.90
CA GLY A 71 -6.17 2.47 -6.30
C GLY A 71 -4.88 3.20 -5.92
N ILE A 72 -4.74 4.41 -6.46
CA ILE A 72 -3.59 5.31 -6.28
C ILE A 72 -4.10 6.64 -5.73
N VAL A 73 -3.40 7.19 -4.75
CA VAL A 73 -3.61 8.52 -4.20
C VAL A 73 -2.51 9.44 -4.74
N LEU A 74 -2.93 10.57 -5.29
CA LEU A 74 -2.05 11.68 -5.65
C LEU A 74 -2.36 12.85 -4.73
N VAL A 75 -1.34 13.31 -4.02
CA VAL A 75 -1.40 14.48 -3.17
C VAL A 75 -0.64 15.61 -3.83
N ASP A 76 -1.32 16.74 -3.98
CA ASP A 76 -0.74 18.04 -4.30
C ASP A 76 -1.06 19.01 -3.14
N GLU A 77 -0.39 20.14 -3.08
CA GLU A 77 -0.39 21.09 -1.95
C GLU A 77 -1.80 21.59 -1.56
N ARG A 78 -2.76 21.54 -2.50
CA ARG A 78 -4.15 22.00 -2.29
C ARG A 78 -5.19 20.92 -2.55
N GLN A 79 -4.79 19.73 -2.99
CA GLN A 79 -5.73 18.77 -3.55
C GLN A 79 -5.29 17.32 -3.31
N ILE A 80 -6.24 16.52 -2.85
CA ILE A 80 -6.13 15.07 -2.72
C ILE A 80 -6.93 14.45 -3.85
N THR A 81 -6.31 13.60 -4.65
CA THR A 81 -6.97 12.87 -5.73
C THR A 81 -6.81 11.39 -5.50
N TYR A 82 -7.91 10.64 -5.57
CA TYR A 82 -7.88 9.19 -5.47
C TYR A 82 -8.46 8.56 -6.72
N TYR A 83 -7.66 7.68 -7.33
CA TYR A 83 -8.02 6.86 -8.48
C TYR A 83 -8.19 5.42 -8.02
N GLY A 84 -9.39 5.05 -7.60
CA GLY A 84 -9.73 3.67 -7.26
C GLY A 84 -10.35 2.89 -8.43
N PRO A 85 -10.36 1.55 -8.34
CA PRO A 85 -10.88 0.69 -9.41
C PRO A 85 -12.40 0.71 -9.56
N LEU A 86 -13.12 1.08 -8.49
CA LEU A 86 -14.58 1.13 -8.43
C LEU A 86 -15.10 2.54 -8.11
N THR A 87 -14.30 3.32 -7.39
CA THR A 87 -14.63 4.65 -6.91
C THR A 87 -13.41 5.54 -7.08
N GLY A 88 -13.61 6.83 -7.27
CA GLY A 88 -12.55 7.80 -7.38
C GLY A 88 -13.10 9.20 -7.18
N GLY A 89 -12.22 10.13 -6.87
CA GLY A 89 -12.65 11.49 -6.59
C GLY A 89 -11.49 12.42 -6.29
N VAL A 90 -11.85 13.69 -6.25
CA VAL A 90 -10.95 14.80 -5.99
C VAL A 90 -11.54 15.59 -4.82
N ILE A 91 -10.72 15.87 -3.82
CA ILE A 91 -11.05 16.73 -2.70
C ILE A 91 -9.98 17.80 -2.59
N ALA A 92 -10.36 19.07 -2.62
CA ALA A 92 -9.46 20.14 -2.23
C ALA A 92 -9.25 20.11 -0.72
N THR A 93 -8.01 20.20 -0.25
CA THR A 93 -7.66 20.15 1.19
C THR A 93 -8.40 21.25 1.97
N GLU A 94 -8.60 22.41 1.33
CA GLU A 94 -9.35 23.54 1.88
C GLU A 94 -10.86 23.32 1.98
N ASN A 95 -11.42 22.30 1.30
CA ASN A 95 -12.83 21.92 1.34
C ASN A 95 -13.09 20.69 2.20
N LEU A 96 -12.04 20.07 2.77
CA LEU A 96 -12.18 18.94 3.67
C LEU A 96 -12.93 19.39 4.93
N GLU A 97 -14.09 18.79 5.19
CA GLU A 97 -14.93 19.10 6.35
C GLU A 97 -14.72 18.10 7.48
N LYS A 98 -14.51 16.82 7.14
CA LYS A 98 -14.37 15.76 8.15
C LYS A 98 -13.49 14.63 7.62
N LEU A 99 -12.65 14.11 8.52
CA LEU A 99 -11.77 12.98 8.28
C LEU A 99 -12.13 11.87 9.28
N THR A 100 -12.57 10.73 8.76
CA THR A 100 -12.92 9.55 9.55
C THR A 100 -12.03 8.38 9.14
N LEU A 101 -11.54 7.62 10.11
CA LEU A 101 -10.91 6.33 9.87
C LEU A 101 -11.95 5.24 10.12
N ASP A 102 -12.23 4.43 9.10
CA ASP A 102 -13.07 3.25 9.23
C ASP A 102 -12.21 1.98 9.24
N PRO A 103 -11.94 1.41 10.43
CA PRO A 103 -11.20 0.16 10.57
C PRO A 103 -12.05 -1.09 10.26
N THR A 104 -13.37 -0.95 10.09
CA THR A 104 -14.28 -2.08 9.85
C THR A 104 -14.26 -2.55 8.40
N ALA A 105 -13.93 -1.66 7.48
CA ALA A 105 -13.72 -1.99 6.08
C ALA A 105 -12.49 -2.90 5.89
N LYS A 106 -12.50 -3.73 4.84
CA LYS A 106 -11.38 -4.64 4.51
C LYS A 106 -10.91 -4.37 3.08
N PRO A 107 -9.75 -3.72 2.87
CA PRO A 107 -8.85 -3.10 3.88
C PRO A 107 -9.52 -1.90 4.58
N ALA A 108 -8.94 -1.39 5.68
CA ALA A 108 -9.45 -0.19 6.35
C ALA A 108 -9.41 1.02 5.39
N HIS A 109 -10.33 1.97 5.57
CA HIS A 109 -10.45 3.14 4.68
C HIS A 109 -10.39 4.45 5.46
N TRP A 110 -9.73 5.43 4.86
CA TRP A 110 -9.95 6.84 5.11
C TRP A 110 -11.23 7.29 4.43
N ILE A 111 -12.06 8.03 5.15
CA ILE A 111 -13.27 8.65 4.63
C ILE A 111 -13.09 10.15 4.75
N LEU A 112 -13.04 10.82 3.60
CA LEU A 112 -12.90 12.26 3.48
C LEU A 112 -14.23 12.85 3.03
N ASP A 113 -14.85 13.64 3.90
CA ASP A 113 -16.09 14.35 3.61
C ASP A 113 -15.81 15.77 3.12
N GLN A 114 -16.57 16.22 2.13
CA GLN A 114 -16.57 17.59 1.64
C GLN A 114 -18.01 18.07 1.39
N HIS A 115 -18.21 19.38 1.40
CA HIS A 115 -19.52 19.94 1.16
C HIS A 115 -20.08 19.59 -0.23
N GLY A 116 -21.31 19.09 -0.29
CA GLY A 116 -22.05 18.94 -1.56
C GLY A 116 -21.56 17.82 -2.49
N GLN A 117 -20.60 16.99 -2.07
CA GLN A 117 -20.17 15.80 -2.82
C GLN A 117 -20.20 14.55 -1.94
N PRO A 118 -20.33 13.34 -2.55
CA PRO A 118 -20.24 12.11 -1.79
C PRO A 118 -18.86 11.95 -1.11
N PRO A 119 -18.80 11.25 0.03
CA PRO A 119 -17.56 10.97 0.73
C PRO A 119 -16.58 10.19 -0.15
N LEU A 120 -15.30 10.57 -0.08
CA LEU A 120 -14.23 9.86 -0.76
C LEU A 120 -13.64 8.79 0.17
N HIS A 121 -13.76 7.53 -0.26
CA HIS A 121 -13.24 6.38 0.47
C HIS A 121 -11.89 5.96 -0.11
N ILE A 122 -10.82 6.11 0.66
CA ILE A 122 -9.45 5.79 0.26
C ILE A 122 -8.92 4.65 1.14
N PRO A 123 -8.57 3.48 0.59
CA PRO A 123 -7.94 2.42 1.36
C PRO A 123 -6.65 2.91 2.04
N ILE A 124 -6.43 2.56 3.31
CA ILE A 124 -5.16 2.87 4.00
C ILE A 124 -3.96 2.21 3.32
N THR A 125 -4.22 1.14 2.55
CA THR A 125 -3.20 0.39 1.82
C THR A 125 -3.05 0.88 0.38
N ALA A 126 -3.72 1.94 -0.08
CA ALA A 126 -3.59 2.42 -1.45
C ALA A 126 -2.17 2.96 -1.73
N GLU A 127 -1.76 2.93 -3.00
CA GLU A 127 -0.46 3.46 -3.39
C GLU A 127 -0.46 4.98 -3.18
N GLY A 128 0.56 5.54 -2.52
CA GLY A 128 0.59 6.97 -2.16
C GLY A 128 -0.29 7.36 -0.96
N ALA A 129 -0.95 6.41 -0.28
CA ALA A 129 -1.73 6.71 0.92
C ALA A 129 -0.87 7.26 2.08
N ASP A 130 0.43 7.01 2.07
CA ASP A 130 1.38 7.55 3.05
C ASP A 130 1.51 9.08 2.94
N ASP A 131 1.33 9.65 1.74
CA ASP A 131 1.42 11.10 1.51
C ASP A 131 0.24 11.85 2.15
N LEU A 132 -0.89 11.17 2.39
CA LEU A 132 -2.05 11.75 3.09
C LEU A 132 -1.72 12.14 4.53
N PHE A 133 -0.79 11.44 5.17
CA PHE A 133 -0.38 11.74 6.54
C PHE A 133 0.24 13.13 6.65
N ASP A 134 1.05 13.51 5.66
CA ASP A 134 1.65 14.84 5.60
C ASP A 134 0.58 15.91 5.44
N VAL A 135 -0.40 15.71 4.56
CA VAL A 135 -1.55 16.62 4.41
C VAL A 135 -2.33 16.75 5.71
N PHE A 136 -2.67 15.63 6.34
CA PHE A 136 -3.44 15.63 7.58
C PHE A 136 -2.68 16.30 8.72
N SER A 137 -1.35 16.23 8.74
CA SER A 137 -0.53 16.92 9.73
C SER A 137 -0.60 18.46 9.63
N THR A 138 -0.96 18.99 8.45
CA THR A 138 -1.15 20.44 8.25
C THR A 138 -2.53 20.93 8.72
N LEU A 139 -3.47 20.03 9.01
CA LEU A 139 -4.83 20.40 9.42
C LEU A 139 -4.81 21.01 10.84
N PRO A 140 -5.46 22.17 11.04
CA PRO A 140 -5.44 22.85 12.33
C PRO A 140 -6.17 22.00 13.39
N GLY A 141 -5.48 21.75 14.51
CA GLY A 141 -6.03 21.01 15.66
C GLY A 141 -5.94 19.49 15.56
N LEU A 142 -5.35 18.93 14.49
CA LEU A 142 -5.15 17.49 14.36
C LEU A 142 -3.97 17.03 15.23
N GLN A 143 -4.20 16.02 16.09
CA GLN A 143 -3.16 15.42 16.91
C GLN A 143 -2.61 14.16 16.21
N THR A 144 -1.48 14.29 15.51
CA THR A 144 -0.85 13.20 14.74
C THR A 144 -0.63 11.93 15.58
N GLN A 145 -0.28 12.08 16.86
CA GLN A 145 -0.09 10.97 17.80
C GLN A 145 -1.40 10.20 18.04
N ARG A 146 -2.54 10.89 18.11
CA ARG A 146 -3.86 10.27 18.28
C ARG A 146 -4.27 9.50 17.03
N MET A 147 -3.98 10.06 15.85
CA MET A 147 -4.23 9.38 14.56
C MET A 147 -3.44 8.07 14.44
N LEU A 148 -2.15 8.09 14.76
CA LEU A 148 -1.29 6.89 14.71
C LEU A 148 -1.71 5.83 15.75
N ALA A 149 -2.17 6.26 16.93
CA ALA A 149 -2.69 5.37 17.95
C ALA A 149 -3.97 4.64 17.47
N GLU A 150 -4.87 5.33 16.78
CA GLU A 150 -6.10 4.74 16.24
C GLU A 150 -5.83 3.82 15.04
N LEU A 151 -4.82 4.11 14.21
CA LEU A 151 -4.40 3.22 13.11
C LEU A 151 -3.76 1.92 13.60
N THR A 152 -3.07 1.97 14.74
CA THR A 152 -2.45 0.79 15.38
C THR A 152 -3.44 0.05 16.27
N GLY A 153 -4.52 0.71 16.69
CA GLY A 153 -5.56 0.17 17.54
C GLY A 153 -6.49 -0.79 16.80
N THR A 154 -6.84 -1.91 17.42
CA THR A 154 -7.88 -2.84 16.93
C THR A 154 -9.28 -2.30 17.26
N GLY A 155 -9.55 -1.04 16.93
CA GLY A 155 -10.87 -0.44 17.10
C GLY A 155 -11.88 -1.07 16.15
N GLY A 156 -13.07 -1.43 16.65
CA GLY A 156 -14.13 -2.05 15.84
C GLY A 156 -15.16 -1.07 15.27
N LEU A 157 -14.94 0.24 15.41
CA LEU A 157 -15.90 1.28 15.05
C LEU A 157 -15.21 2.40 14.26
N PRO A 158 -15.89 3.05 13.30
CA PRO A 158 -15.37 4.24 12.63
C PRO A 158 -15.10 5.37 13.62
N VAL A 159 -13.90 5.96 13.57
CA VAL A 159 -13.47 7.04 14.47
C VAL A 159 -13.25 8.31 13.66
N VAL A 160 -13.92 9.39 14.06
CA VAL A 160 -13.69 10.72 13.51
C VAL A 160 -12.37 11.25 14.07
N ILE A 161 -11.37 11.39 13.20
CA ILE A 161 -10.04 11.87 13.60
C ILE A 161 -10.01 13.39 13.63
N TRP A 162 -10.71 14.03 12.70
CA TRP A 162 -10.74 15.47 12.59
C TRP A 162 -12.06 15.95 11.96
N GLU A 163 -12.50 17.11 12.39
CA GLU A 163 -13.64 17.83 11.82
C GLU A 163 -13.27 19.31 11.78
N ARG A 164 -13.60 19.97 10.68
CA ARG A 164 -13.40 21.39 10.52
C ARG A 164 -14.27 22.10 11.55
N ASN A 165 -13.62 22.87 12.41
CA ASN A 165 -14.28 23.67 13.42
C ASN A 165 -14.96 24.89 12.75
N THR A 166 -15.98 24.63 11.93
CA THR A 166 -16.95 25.65 11.54
C THR A 166 -17.85 25.83 12.74
N ILE A 167 -17.92 27.05 13.26
CA ILE A 167 -18.81 27.42 14.37
C ILE A 167 -20.25 27.29 13.83
N GLU A 168 -20.80 26.07 13.81
CA GLU A 168 -22.23 25.77 13.58
C GLU A 168 -22.52 24.25 13.70
N ARG A 169 -22.21 23.64 14.85
CA ARG A 169 -22.94 22.43 15.27
C ARG A 169 -23.10 22.35 16.78
N PRO A 170 -24.33 22.31 17.32
CA PRO A 170 -24.52 22.22 18.75
C PRO A 170 -23.98 20.87 19.28
N PRO A 171 -23.34 20.87 20.45
CA PRO A 171 -22.65 19.72 21.00
C PRO A 171 -23.66 18.77 21.66
N HIS A 172 -24.21 17.82 20.90
CA HIS A 172 -24.88 16.64 21.47
C HIS A 172 -25.22 15.62 20.39
N MET A 173 -24.39 14.60 20.24
CA MET A 173 -24.90 13.23 20.09
C MET A 173 -23.81 12.22 20.46
N ARG A 174 -23.65 11.98 21.76
CA ARG A 174 -23.19 10.67 22.23
C ARG A 174 -24.42 9.77 22.18
N LEU A 175 -24.46 8.81 21.27
CA LEU A 175 -25.43 7.73 21.35
C LEU A 175 -24.85 6.64 22.27
N HIS A 176 -25.66 6.32 23.27
CA HIS A 176 -25.50 5.25 24.24
C HIS A 176 -25.45 3.87 23.59
#